data_AF-A0A934UTF9-F1
#
_entry.id   AF-A0A934UTF9-F1
#
_cell.length_a   1.000
_cell.length_b   1.000
_cell.length_c   1.000
_cell.angle_alpha   90.00
_cell.angle_beta   90.00
_cell.angle_gamma   90.00
#
_symmetry.space_group_name_H-M   'P 1'
#
loop_
_entity.id
_entity.type
_entity.pdbx_description
1 polymer ?
#
loop_
_entity_poly.entity_id
_entity_poly.type
_entity_poly.pdbx_seq_one_letter_code
_entity_poly.pdbx_strand_id
1 'polypeptide(L)'
;MTFALIRHGQTDWNLAARMQGRSDIPLNATGRDQARAAAQRLAAEGERWDVIVSSPLDRARETAAIIAEGLGIPLGSAYAGLTEQDFGEAEGLAVEEALSLWPDRRYPGMEPDAEVGLRGARAIEDVLAEHGDVRVLAVAHGTFIRRTLSEVSGHEIERFPKLENTSISTLRRLERAMEDEAAEARATGAPDLAERAEAQAERARARLWELLTVGDAPVGLALGLDADRVADPAHGPGAGRGAGPGASGEVLGRRP
;
A
#
# COMPACT_ATOMS: atom_id res chain seq x y z
N MET A 1 4.35 -16.34 3.12
CA MET A 1 3.21 -16.35 2.17
C MET A 1 3.18 -15.05 1.34
N THR A 2 2.59 -15.04 0.14
CA THR A 2 2.50 -13.84 -0.71
C THR A 2 1.04 -13.40 -0.84
N PHE A 3 0.79 -12.11 -0.62
CA PHE A 3 -0.53 -11.49 -0.74
C PHE A 3 -0.39 -10.26 -1.63
N ALA A 4 -1.23 -10.11 -2.65
CA ALA A 4 -1.20 -8.92 -3.50
C ALA A 4 -2.54 -8.20 -3.52
N LEU A 5 -2.47 -6.88 -3.36
CA LEU A 5 -3.59 -5.96 -3.45
C LEU A 5 -3.62 -5.35 -4.86
N ILE A 6 -4.76 -5.45 -5.53
CA ILE A 6 -4.97 -4.90 -6.88
C ILE A 6 -6.02 -3.80 -6.79
N ARG A 7 -5.73 -2.61 -7.33
CA ARG A 7 -6.79 -1.58 -7.47
C ARG A 7 -7.75 -1.99 -8.58
N HIS A 8 -9.06 -1.85 -8.38
CA HIS A 8 -10.06 -2.12 -9.42
C HIS A 8 -9.78 -1.35 -10.74
N GLY A 9 -10.36 -1.83 -11.86
CA GLY A 9 -10.31 -1.18 -13.16
C GLY A 9 -11.03 0.18 -13.18
N GLN A 10 -10.77 0.99 -14.22
CA GLN A 10 -11.36 2.32 -14.35
C GLN A 10 -12.91 2.32 -14.34
N THR A 11 -13.47 3.31 -13.65
CA THR A 11 -14.89 3.69 -13.69
C THR A 11 -15.06 5.06 -14.34
N ASP A 12 -16.30 5.44 -14.68
CA ASP A 12 -16.57 6.78 -15.21
C ASP A 12 -16.28 7.89 -14.19
N TRP A 13 -16.37 7.60 -12.89
CA TRP A 13 -15.96 8.54 -11.84
C TRP A 13 -14.45 8.68 -11.73
N ASN A 14 -13.68 7.62 -11.98
CA ASN A 14 -12.23 7.76 -12.09
C ASN A 14 -11.85 8.65 -13.27
N LEU A 15 -12.47 8.43 -14.44
CA LEU A 15 -12.23 9.22 -15.64
C LEU A 15 -12.59 10.69 -15.44
N ALA A 16 -13.71 10.96 -14.76
CA ALA A 16 -14.19 12.31 -14.45
C ALA A 16 -13.53 12.94 -13.21
N ALA A 17 -12.50 12.30 -12.62
CA ALA A 17 -11.83 12.74 -11.40
C ALA A 17 -12.80 13.09 -10.25
N ARG A 18 -13.78 12.22 -10.00
CA ARG A 18 -14.74 12.35 -8.90
C ARG A 18 -14.33 11.52 -7.69
N MET A 19 -14.67 12.01 -6.51
CA MET A 19 -14.52 11.29 -5.25
C MET A 19 -15.38 10.02 -5.28
N GLN A 20 -14.76 8.86 -5.14
CA GLN A 20 -15.43 7.57 -5.20
C GLN A 20 -15.07 6.77 -3.95
N GLY A 21 -16.02 6.68 -3.01
CA GLY A 21 -15.90 5.85 -1.81
C GLY A 21 -16.75 4.60 -1.93
N ARG A 22 -17.82 4.52 -1.14
CA ARG A 22 -18.72 3.36 -1.12
C ARG A 22 -19.81 3.38 -2.18
N SER A 23 -20.02 4.51 -2.85
CA SER A 23 -20.87 4.61 -4.03
C SER A 23 -20.46 3.59 -5.08
N ASP A 24 -21.41 2.76 -5.51
CA ASP A 24 -21.12 1.65 -6.40
C ASP A 24 -21.28 2.06 -7.87
N ILE A 25 -20.16 2.49 -8.46
CA ILE A 25 -20.08 2.84 -9.87
C ILE A 25 -19.40 1.69 -10.60
N PRO A 26 -20.04 1.13 -11.65
CA PRO A 26 -19.51 -0.03 -12.36
C PRO A 26 -18.24 0.31 -13.16
N LEU A 27 -17.54 -0.73 -13.62
CA LEU A 27 -16.44 -0.55 -14.56
C LEU A 27 -16.94 0.02 -15.90
N ASN A 28 -16.13 0.88 -16.48
CA ASN A 28 -16.30 1.27 -17.87
C ASN A 28 -15.56 0.28 -18.81
N ALA A 29 -15.65 0.51 -20.12
CA ALA A 29 -14.99 -0.37 -21.10
C ALA A 29 -13.46 -0.44 -20.87
N THR A 30 -12.83 0.72 -20.65
CA THR A 30 -11.39 0.82 -20.32
C THR A 30 -11.04 -0.01 -19.09
N GLY A 31 -11.86 0.03 -18.03
CA GLY A 31 -11.63 -0.74 -16.81
C GLY A 31 -11.66 -2.26 -17.02
N ARG A 32 -12.55 -2.73 -17.89
CA ARG A 32 -12.59 -4.16 -18.27
C ARG A 32 -11.36 -4.57 -19.07
N ASP A 33 -10.91 -3.71 -19.99
CA ASP A 33 -9.69 -3.97 -20.78
C ASP A 33 -8.44 -3.95 -19.90
N GLN A 34 -8.38 -3.04 -18.93
CA GLN A 34 -7.34 -3.02 -17.90
C GLN A 34 -7.31 -4.32 -17.09
N ALA A 35 -8.47 -4.82 -16.66
CA ALA A 35 -8.55 -6.08 -15.90
C ALA A 35 -8.04 -7.28 -16.73
N ARG A 36 -8.38 -7.34 -18.02
CA ARG A 36 -7.85 -8.37 -18.94
C ARG A 36 -6.34 -8.26 -19.11
N ALA A 37 -5.82 -7.04 -19.27
CA ALA A 37 -4.39 -6.80 -19.39
C ALA A 37 -3.64 -7.16 -18.10
N ALA A 38 -4.23 -6.90 -16.93
CA ALA A 38 -3.68 -7.33 -15.65
C ALA A 38 -3.61 -8.85 -15.52
N ALA A 39 -4.64 -9.57 -15.95
CA ALA A 39 -4.63 -11.04 -16.00
C ALA A 39 -3.51 -11.58 -16.89
N GLN A 40 -3.32 -10.99 -18.08
CA GLN A 40 -2.22 -11.34 -18.99
C GLN A 40 -0.85 -11.08 -18.39
N ARG A 41 -0.67 -9.93 -17.72
CA ARG A 41 0.59 -9.58 -17.03
C ARG A 41 0.92 -10.59 -15.93
N LEU A 42 -0.04 -10.88 -15.06
CA LEU A 42 0.09 -11.85 -13.97
C LEU A 42 0.41 -13.26 -14.50
N ALA A 43 -0.21 -13.68 -15.61
CA ALA A 43 0.12 -14.97 -16.25
C ALA A 43 1.55 -14.99 -16.80
N ALA A 44 2.03 -13.87 -17.36
CA ALA A 44 3.36 -13.76 -17.96
C ALA A 44 4.49 -13.73 -16.93
N GLU A 45 4.24 -13.24 -15.71
CA GLU A 45 5.20 -13.26 -14.60
C GLU A 45 5.58 -14.68 -14.16
N GLY A 46 4.73 -15.67 -14.46
CA GLY A 46 4.98 -17.08 -14.14
C GLY A 46 4.81 -17.43 -12.66
N GLU A 47 4.44 -16.47 -11.82
CA GLU A 47 4.04 -16.72 -10.44
C GLU A 47 2.71 -17.47 -10.39
N ARG A 48 2.62 -18.51 -9.54
CA ARG A 48 1.35 -19.19 -9.29
C ARG A 48 0.55 -18.37 -8.27
N TRP A 49 -0.71 -18.12 -8.58
CA TRP A 49 -1.73 -17.59 -7.67
C TRP A 49 -2.78 -18.67 -7.45
N ASP A 50 -3.27 -18.79 -6.23
CA ASP A 50 -4.16 -19.91 -5.86
C ASP A 50 -5.63 -19.49 -5.81
N VAL A 51 -5.89 -18.24 -5.42
CA VAL A 51 -7.25 -17.68 -5.32
C VAL A 51 -7.22 -16.17 -5.52
N ILE A 52 -8.31 -15.63 -6.04
CA ILE A 52 -8.57 -14.20 -6.07
C ILE A 52 -9.84 -13.86 -5.30
N VAL A 53 -9.77 -12.88 -4.41
CA VAL A 53 -10.88 -12.38 -3.60
C VAL A 53 -11.11 -10.90 -3.90
N SER A 54 -12.18 -10.31 -3.37
CA SER A 54 -12.49 -8.91 -3.67
C SER A 54 -13.21 -8.18 -2.54
N SER A 55 -13.19 -6.86 -2.62
CA SER A 55 -14.26 -6.02 -2.06
C SER A 55 -15.63 -6.42 -2.64
N PRO A 56 -16.74 -6.21 -1.89
CA PRO A 56 -18.09 -6.47 -2.39
C PRO A 56 -18.58 -5.47 -3.44
N LEU A 57 -17.94 -4.30 -3.61
CA LEU A 57 -18.37 -3.31 -4.59
C LEU A 57 -18.20 -3.83 -6.03
N ASP A 58 -19.19 -3.61 -6.88
CA ASP A 58 -19.30 -4.22 -8.20
C ASP A 58 -18.05 -4.04 -9.05
N ARG A 59 -17.46 -2.83 -9.04
CA ARG A 59 -16.21 -2.56 -9.78
C ARG A 59 -15.04 -3.44 -9.38
N ALA A 60 -14.90 -3.75 -8.10
CA ALA A 60 -13.84 -4.61 -7.59
C ALA A 60 -14.18 -6.08 -7.85
N ARG A 61 -15.44 -6.47 -7.66
CA ARG A 61 -15.91 -7.83 -7.93
C ARG A 61 -15.80 -8.20 -9.41
N GLU A 62 -16.20 -7.32 -10.31
CA GLU A 62 -16.10 -7.50 -11.76
C GLU A 62 -14.62 -7.56 -12.21
N THR A 63 -13.77 -6.68 -11.68
CA THR A 63 -12.32 -6.73 -11.94
C THR A 63 -11.73 -8.07 -11.50
N ALA A 64 -12.08 -8.55 -10.30
CA ALA A 64 -11.63 -9.83 -9.77
C ALA A 64 -12.10 -11.01 -10.64
N ALA A 65 -13.36 -10.99 -11.10
CA ALA A 65 -13.90 -12.03 -11.96
C ALA A 65 -13.15 -12.14 -13.29
N ILE A 66 -12.86 -11.01 -13.94
CA ILE A 66 -12.10 -10.97 -15.20
C ILE A 66 -10.68 -11.51 -15.01
N ILE A 67 -10.01 -11.13 -13.91
CA ILE A 67 -8.66 -11.62 -13.61
C ILE A 67 -8.68 -13.12 -13.28
N ALA A 68 -9.66 -13.58 -12.50
CA ALA A 68 -9.86 -14.99 -12.16
C ALA A 68 -9.97 -15.86 -13.41
N GLU A 69 -10.83 -15.44 -14.35
CA GLU A 69 -11.04 -16.11 -15.62
C GLU A 69 -9.76 -16.15 -16.45
N GLY A 70 -9.05 -15.02 -16.58
CA GLY A 70 -7.81 -14.93 -17.34
C GLY A 70 -6.65 -15.76 -16.79
N LEU A 71 -6.63 -16.00 -15.47
CA LEU A 71 -5.62 -16.83 -14.79
C LEU A 71 -6.05 -18.30 -14.64
N GLY A 72 -7.33 -18.61 -14.82
CA GLY A 72 -7.88 -19.94 -14.56
C GLY A 72 -7.86 -20.33 -13.08
N ILE A 73 -8.06 -19.36 -12.18
CA ILE A 73 -8.06 -19.55 -10.72
C ILE A 73 -9.45 -19.26 -10.13
N PRO A 74 -9.80 -19.83 -8.96
CA PRO A 74 -11.10 -19.57 -8.34
C PRO A 74 -11.27 -18.10 -7.91
N LEU A 75 -12.45 -17.56 -8.19
CA LEU A 75 -12.95 -16.33 -7.55
C LEU A 75 -13.58 -16.68 -6.20
N GLY A 76 -12.89 -16.32 -5.11
CA GLY A 76 -13.33 -16.55 -3.74
C GLY A 76 -14.40 -15.56 -3.25
N SER A 77 -14.55 -15.52 -1.93
CA SER A 77 -15.53 -14.70 -1.21
C SER A 77 -15.30 -13.20 -1.43
N ALA A 78 -16.35 -12.41 -1.22
CA ALA A 78 -16.23 -10.96 -1.11
C ALA A 78 -16.09 -10.59 0.37
N TYR A 79 -15.10 -9.76 0.70
CA TYR A 79 -14.80 -9.38 2.08
C TYR A 79 -15.20 -7.93 2.33
N ALA A 80 -16.12 -7.71 3.26
CA ALA A 80 -16.57 -6.37 3.64
C ALA A 80 -15.40 -5.47 4.09
N GLY A 81 -14.40 -6.05 4.76
CA GLY A 81 -13.18 -5.37 5.19
C GLY A 81 -12.33 -4.79 4.06
N LEU A 82 -12.51 -5.22 2.80
CA LEU A 82 -11.78 -4.70 1.63
C LEU A 82 -12.48 -3.51 0.95
N THR A 83 -13.59 -3.02 1.50
CA THR A 83 -14.35 -1.89 0.94
C THR A 83 -13.56 -0.58 1.00
N GLU A 84 -13.77 0.30 0.01
CA GLU A 84 -13.14 1.64 0.01
C GLU A 84 -13.51 2.44 1.25
N GLN A 85 -12.68 3.43 1.57
CA GLN A 85 -13.02 4.47 2.54
C GLN A 85 -14.34 5.14 2.16
N ASP A 86 -15.23 5.28 3.15
CA ASP A 86 -16.42 6.12 3.00
C ASP A 86 -15.99 7.59 2.96
N PHE A 87 -16.32 8.30 1.88
CA PHE A 87 -16.02 9.74 1.79
C PHE A 87 -17.24 10.61 2.15
N GLY A 88 -18.35 10.00 2.59
CA GLY A 88 -19.54 10.70 3.03
C GLY A 88 -20.04 11.69 1.99
N GLU A 89 -20.29 12.93 2.41
CA GLU A 89 -20.85 13.99 1.56
C GLU A 89 -19.94 14.41 0.39
N ALA A 90 -18.66 14.02 0.39
CA ALA A 90 -17.78 14.32 -0.74
C ALA A 90 -17.97 13.37 -1.93
N GLU A 91 -18.61 12.20 -1.74
CA GLU A 91 -18.79 11.24 -2.83
C GLU A 91 -19.58 11.82 -4.01
N GLY A 92 -19.07 11.59 -5.21
CA GLY A 92 -19.63 12.11 -6.44
C GLY A 92 -19.19 13.53 -6.80
N LEU A 93 -18.65 14.32 -5.87
CA LEU A 93 -18.07 15.62 -6.21
C LEU A 93 -16.78 15.46 -7.03
N ALA A 94 -16.47 16.45 -7.87
CA ALA A 94 -15.12 16.53 -8.43
C ALA A 94 -14.11 16.68 -7.28
N VAL A 95 -12.93 16.08 -7.40
CA VAL A 95 -11.90 16.13 -6.34
C VAL A 95 -11.55 17.59 -6.00
N GLU A 96 -11.44 18.45 -7.01
CA GLU A 96 -11.12 19.87 -6.85
C GLU A 96 -12.24 20.63 -6.12
N GLU A 97 -13.50 20.26 -6.37
CA GLU A 97 -14.66 20.83 -5.70
C GLU A 97 -14.69 20.41 -4.22
N ALA A 98 -14.49 19.12 -3.94
CA ALA A 98 -14.41 18.61 -2.57
C ALA A 98 -13.28 19.28 -1.78
N LEU A 99 -12.10 19.49 -2.39
CA LEU A 99 -10.98 20.20 -1.76
C LEU A 99 -11.25 21.70 -1.56
N SER A 100 -12.11 22.31 -2.38
CA SER A 100 -12.51 23.70 -2.20
C SER A 100 -13.48 23.87 -1.02
N LEU A 101 -14.38 22.90 -0.83
CA LEU A 101 -15.34 22.88 0.28
C LEU A 101 -14.68 22.44 1.60
N TRP A 102 -13.79 21.45 1.54
CA TRP A 102 -13.09 20.87 2.70
C TRP A 102 -11.58 20.78 2.44
N PRO A 103 -10.82 21.88 2.58
CA PRO A 103 -9.39 21.92 2.28
C PRO A 103 -8.52 21.01 3.15
N ASP A 104 -8.98 20.68 4.36
CA ASP A 104 -8.32 19.76 5.28
C ASP A 104 -8.65 18.28 5.00
N ARG A 105 -9.44 18.00 3.95
CA ARG A 105 -9.90 16.67 3.54
C ARG A 105 -10.75 15.97 4.60
N ARG A 106 -11.40 16.73 5.48
CA ARG A 106 -12.36 16.22 6.45
C ARG A 106 -13.78 16.37 5.92
N TYR A 107 -14.26 15.34 5.25
CA TYR A 107 -15.60 15.34 4.67
C TYR A 107 -16.66 14.91 5.70
N PRO A 108 -17.81 15.58 5.78
CA PRO A 108 -18.90 15.15 6.64
C PRO A 108 -19.32 13.71 6.34
N GLY A 109 -19.42 12.89 7.40
CA GLY A 109 -19.78 11.46 7.28
C GLY A 109 -18.66 10.55 6.79
N MET A 110 -17.43 11.04 6.57
CA MET A 110 -16.33 10.18 6.15
C MET A 110 -15.93 9.16 7.22
N GLU A 111 -15.49 8.00 6.78
CA GLU A 111 -14.82 7.02 7.63
C GLU A 111 -13.45 7.59 8.09
N PRO A 112 -13.11 7.51 9.38
CA PRO A 112 -11.83 7.99 9.88
C PRO A 112 -10.63 7.27 9.26
N ASP A 113 -9.61 8.03 8.88
CA ASP A 113 -8.40 7.54 8.22
C ASP A 113 -7.71 6.38 8.94
N ALA A 114 -7.61 6.46 10.27
CA ALA A 114 -6.98 5.43 11.10
C ALA A 114 -7.76 4.11 11.12
N GLU A 115 -9.09 4.16 10.97
CA GLU A 115 -9.94 2.97 10.96
C GLU A 115 -9.76 2.17 9.67
N VAL A 116 -9.54 2.85 8.54
CA VAL A 116 -9.36 2.20 7.23
C VAL A 116 -8.10 1.33 7.19
N GLY A 117 -6.97 1.85 7.74
CA GLY A 117 -5.70 1.13 7.78
C GLY A 117 -5.79 -0.15 8.62
N LEU A 118 -6.29 -0.03 9.86
CA LEU A 118 -6.52 -1.15 10.76
C LEU A 118 -7.50 -2.17 10.18
N ARG A 119 -8.61 -1.70 9.60
CA ARG A 119 -9.58 -2.56 8.91
C ARG A 119 -8.94 -3.33 7.76
N GLY A 120 -8.05 -2.69 7.00
CA GLY A 120 -7.30 -3.35 5.94
C GLY A 120 -6.33 -4.42 6.44
N ALA A 121 -5.60 -4.14 7.52
CA ALA A 121 -4.71 -5.12 8.15
C ALA A 121 -5.49 -6.35 8.66
N ARG A 122 -6.64 -6.14 9.33
CA ARG A 122 -7.54 -7.22 9.76
C ARG A 122 -8.09 -8.01 8.58
N ALA A 123 -8.52 -7.34 7.52
CA ALA A 123 -9.06 -8.00 6.33
C ALA A 123 -8.04 -8.93 5.65
N ILE A 124 -6.76 -8.57 5.64
CA ILE A 124 -5.70 -9.46 5.14
C ILE A 124 -5.62 -10.74 6.00
N GLU A 125 -5.62 -10.61 7.32
CA GLU A 125 -5.58 -11.77 8.23
C GLU A 125 -6.85 -12.63 8.13
N ASP A 126 -8.04 -12.03 7.97
CA ASP A 126 -9.31 -12.75 7.77
C ASP A 126 -9.28 -13.60 6.49
N VAL A 127 -8.79 -13.02 5.39
CA VAL A 127 -8.63 -13.73 4.11
C VAL A 127 -7.65 -14.89 4.24
N LEU A 128 -6.51 -14.67 4.92
CA LEU A 128 -5.53 -15.73 5.16
C LEU A 128 -6.06 -16.83 6.09
N ALA A 129 -6.88 -16.48 7.08
CA ALA A 129 -7.49 -17.46 7.98
C ALA A 129 -8.47 -18.40 7.25
N GLU A 130 -9.18 -17.91 6.24
CA GLU A 130 -10.09 -18.72 5.42
C GLU A 130 -9.35 -19.58 4.38
N HIS A 131 -8.33 -19.04 3.73
CA HIS A 131 -7.65 -19.69 2.61
C HIS A 131 -6.37 -20.46 2.99
N GLY A 132 -5.84 -20.25 4.19
CA GLY A 132 -4.59 -20.85 4.67
C GLY A 132 -3.35 -20.27 3.97
N ASP A 133 -2.29 -21.08 3.93
CA ASP A 133 -0.97 -20.67 3.45
C ASP A 133 -0.85 -20.71 1.91
N VAL A 134 -1.78 -20.04 1.23
CA VAL A 134 -1.82 -19.92 -0.23
C VAL A 134 -1.47 -18.50 -0.69
N ARG A 135 -1.23 -18.34 -1.99
CA ARG A 135 -0.97 -17.04 -2.61
C ARG A 135 -2.28 -16.40 -3.05
N VAL A 136 -2.58 -15.24 -2.49
CA VAL A 136 -3.88 -14.57 -2.67
C VAL A 136 -3.72 -13.28 -3.45
N LEU A 137 -4.58 -13.11 -4.46
CA LEU A 137 -4.87 -11.81 -5.07
C LEU A 137 -6.12 -11.23 -4.40
N ALA A 138 -6.11 -9.96 -4.02
CA ALA A 138 -7.26 -9.28 -3.45
C ALA A 138 -7.53 -7.97 -4.21
N VAL A 139 -8.68 -7.87 -4.87
CA VAL A 139 -9.08 -6.66 -5.60
C VAL A 139 -9.82 -5.70 -4.68
N ALA A 140 -9.29 -4.49 -4.54
CA ALA A 140 -9.81 -3.44 -3.67
C ALA A 140 -9.67 -2.05 -4.32
N HIS A 141 -9.40 -1.01 -3.53
CA HIS A 141 -9.57 0.39 -3.93
C HIS A 141 -8.34 1.24 -3.59
N GLY A 142 -8.18 2.35 -4.29
CA GLY A 142 -6.94 3.12 -4.26
C GLY A 142 -6.59 3.69 -2.88
N THR A 143 -7.57 4.28 -2.19
CA THR A 143 -7.31 4.89 -0.87
C THR A 143 -7.16 3.82 0.20
N PHE A 144 -8.06 2.84 0.20
CA PHE A 144 -7.99 1.65 1.04
C PHE A 144 -6.62 0.95 0.96
N ILE A 145 -6.12 0.66 -0.25
CA ILE A 145 -4.84 -0.03 -0.42
C ILE A 145 -3.72 0.82 0.17
N ARG A 146 -3.62 2.11 -0.16
CA ARG A 146 -2.56 2.99 0.37
C ARG A 146 -2.55 3.03 1.89
N ARG A 147 -3.72 3.14 2.53
CA ARG A 147 -3.85 3.14 3.99
C ARG A 147 -3.50 1.79 4.62
N THR A 148 -3.94 0.70 3.99
CA THR A 148 -3.57 -0.65 4.41
C THR A 148 -2.06 -0.85 4.36
N LEU A 149 -1.41 -0.46 3.25
CA LEU A 149 0.03 -0.57 3.09
C LEU A 149 0.79 0.32 4.09
N SER A 150 0.30 1.52 4.37
CA SER A 150 0.84 2.40 5.40
C SER A 150 0.77 1.75 6.79
N GLU A 151 -0.39 1.20 7.16
CA GLU A 151 -0.59 0.50 8.44
C GLU A 151 0.35 -0.70 8.57
N VAL A 152 0.36 -1.61 7.58
CA VAL A 152 1.15 -2.84 7.68
C VAL A 152 2.65 -2.60 7.58
N SER A 153 3.10 -1.61 6.81
CA SER A 153 4.54 -1.35 6.65
C SER A 153 5.12 -0.35 7.66
N GLY A 154 4.26 0.38 8.37
CA GLY A 154 4.68 1.47 9.28
C GLY A 154 5.22 2.71 8.58
N HIS A 155 5.12 2.81 7.25
CA HIS A 155 5.49 4.02 6.52
C HIS A 155 4.33 5.02 6.53
N GLU A 156 4.68 6.31 6.63
CA GLU A 156 3.71 7.42 6.53
C GLU A 156 2.92 7.39 5.22
N ILE A 157 1.61 7.66 5.29
CA ILE A 157 0.68 7.57 4.16
C ILE A 157 1.05 8.50 2.99
N GLU A 158 1.67 9.64 3.28
CA GLU A 158 2.12 10.63 2.30
C GLU A 158 3.21 10.08 1.36
N ARG A 159 3.92 9.02 1.76
CA ARG A 159 4.92 8.37 0.91
C ARG A 159 4.30 7.49 -0.16
N PHE A 160 3.06 7.04 0.04
CA PHE A 160 2.40 6.16 -0.92
C PHE A 160 1.81 7.00 -2.06
N PRO A 161 2.24 6.79 -3.32
CA PRO A 161 1.70 7.53 -4.45
C PRO A 161 0.24 7.17 -4.69
N LYS A 162 -0.43 7.98 -5.52
CA LYS A 162 -1.71 7.57 -6.10
C LYS A 162 -1.47 6.28 -6.90
N LEU A 163 -2.28 5.26 -6.64
CA LEU A 163 -2.20 3.98 -7.34
C LEU A 163 -3.00 4.06 -8.64
N GLU A 164 -2.45 3.59 -9.74
CA GLU A 164 -3.17 3.50 -11.02
C GLU A 164 -4.20 2.37 -11.01
N ASN A 165 -5.24 2.46 -11.85
CA ASN A 165 -6.22 1.38 -11.96
C ASN A 165 -5.52 0.08 -12.40
N THR A 166 -5.85 -1.04 -11.77
CA THR A 166 -5.21 -2.37 -11.98
C THR A 166 -3.72 -2.46 -11.65
N SER A 167 -3.17 -1.47 -10.94
CA SER A 167 -1.83 -1.58 -10.38
C SER A 167 -1.79 -2.55 -9.21
N ILE A 168 -0.66 -3.25 -9.03
CA ILE A 168 -0.51 -4.34 -8.06
C ILE A 168 0.50 -3.96 -6.98
N SER A 169 0.13 -4.17 -5.71
CA SER A 169 1.01 -3.99 -4.56
C SER A 169 1.17 -5.31 -3.82
N THR A 170 2.38 -5.82 -3.72
CA THR A 170 2.67 -7.15 -3.21
C THR A 170 3.30 -7.11 -1.83
N LEU A 171 2.76 -7.91 -0.93
CA LEU A 171 3.22 -8.15 0.43
C LEU A 171 3.73 -9.59 0.56
N ARG A 172 4.82 -9.77 1.31
CA ARG A 172 5.32 -11.08 1.72
C ARG A 172 5.28 -11.19 3.23
N ARG A 173 4.56 -12.19 3.75
CA ARG A 173 4.59 -12.52 5.17
C ARG A 173 5.95 -13.10 5.52
N LEU A 174 6.65 -12.47 6.45
CA LEU A 174 7.92 -12.89 7.02
C LEU A 174 7.69 -14.05 7.99
N GLU A 175 8.31 -15.18 7.74
CA GLU A 175 8.33 -16.31 8.67
C GLU A 175 9.35 -15.99 9.77
N ARG A 176 8.95 -15.31 10.86
CA ARG A 176 9.59 -15.42 12.18
C ARG A 176 8.78 -14.74 13.29
N ALA A 177 8.67 -15.47 14.40
CA ALA A 177 8.32 -15.06 15.78
C ALA A 177 6.83 -14.80 16.13
N MET A 178 5.89 -15.64 15.69
CA MET A 178 4.63 -15.80 16.44
C MET A 178 4.80 -16.66 17.72
N GLU A 179 5.90 -17.41 17.83
CA GLU A 179 6.08 -18.38 18.93
C GLU A 179 6.72 -17.76 20.19
N ASP A 180 7.53 -16.70 20.07
CA ASP A 180 8.30 -16.17 21.21
C ASP A 180 7.54 -15.06 21.99
N GLU A 181 6.84 -14.14 21.32
CA GLU A 181 6.18 -12.99 22.00
C GLU A 181 4.80 -13.34 22.59
N ALA A 182 4.05 -14.27 21.98
CA ALA A 182 2.77 -14.74 22.52
C ALA A 182 2.94 -15.56 23.80
N ALA A 183 4.11 -16.18 23.99
CA ALA A 183 4.48 -16.85 25.24
C ALA A 183 4.71 -15.86 26.38
N GLU A 184 5.22 -14.66 26.07
CA GLU A 184 5.56 -13.62 27.04
C GLU A 184 4.32 -12.79 27.47
N ALA A 185 3.40 -12.51 26.55
CA ALA A 185 2.16 -11.78 26.85
C ALA A 185 1.16 -12.58 27.70
N ARG A 186 1.13 -13.91 27.58
CA ARG A 186 0.29 -14.78 28.43
C ARG A 186 0.73 -14.82 29.89
N ALA A 187 1.95 -14.36 30.20
CA ALA A 187 2.50 -14.39 31.55
C ALA A 187 2.03 -13.22 32.46
N THR A 188 1.40 -12.16 31.93
CA THR A 188 1.24 -10.88 32.67
C THR A 188 -0.19 -10.47 33.05
N GLY A 189 -1.23 -11.19 32.61
CA GLY A 189 -2.56 -11.26 33.26
C GLY A 189 -3.24 -9.95 33.75
N ALA A 190 -3.51 -8.97 32.87
CA ALA A 190 -4.28 -7.77 33.23
C ALA A 190 -5.22 -7.27 32.10
N PRO A 191 -6.48 -6.86 32.37
CA PRO A 191 -7.48 -6.58 31.32
C PRO A 191 -7.32 -5.23 30.58
N ASP A 192 -6.85 -4.16 31.24
CA ASP A 192 -6.58 -2.84 30.61
C ASP A 192 -5.31 -2.87 29.73
N LEU A 193 -4.46 -3.87 29.99
CA LEU A 193 -3.36 -4.25 29.11
C LEU A 193 -3.85 -5.06 27.91
N ALA A 194 -5.06 -5.65 27.91
CA ALA A 194 -5.54 -6.46 26.79
C ALA A 194 -5.89 -5.60 25.56
N GLU A 195 -6.55 -4.45 25.74
CA GLU A 195 -6.91 -3.56 24.63
C GLU A 195 -5.67 -2.87 24.03
N ARG A 196 -4.71 -2.50 24.89
CA ARG A 196 -3.40 -1.94 24.48
C ARG A 196 -2.47 -3.01 23.91
N ALA A 197 -2.47 -4.23 24.46
CA ALA A 197 -1.73 -5.37 23.92
C ALA A 197 -2.36 -5.87 22.63
N GLU A 198 -3.66 -5.70 22.42
CA GLU A 198 -4.32 -6.03 21.16
C GLU A 198 -3.94 -5.01 20.08
N ALA A 199 -3.99 -3.71 20.37
CA ALA A 199 -3.48 -2.68 19.46
C ALA A 199 -1.96 -2.81 19.21
N GLN A 200 -1.18 -3.22 20.21
CA GLN A 200 0.26 -3.44 20.08
C GLN A 200 0.58 -4.76 19.36
N ALA A 201 -0.20 -5.83 19.57
CA ALA A 201 -0.09 -7.09 18.85
C ALA A 201 -0.56 -6.93 17.39
N GLU A 202 -1.55 -6.08 17.14
CA GLU A 202 -2.01 -5.69 15.80
C GLU A 202 -0.91 -4.91 15.06
N ARG A 203 -0.24 -3.97 15.75
CA ARG A 203 0.96 -3.29 15.23
C ARG A 203 2.20 -4.20 15.12
N ALA A 204 2.32 -5.24 15.94
CA ALA A 204 3.38 -6.24 15.82
C ALA A 204 3.11 -7.18 14.64
N ARG A 205 1.84 -7.52 14.37
CA ARG A 205 1.39 -8.26 13.18
C ARG A 205 1.62 -7.47 11.89
N ALA A 206 1.48 -6.15 11.91
CA ALA A 206 1.92 -5.28 10.81
C ALA A 206 3.41 -5.54 10.46
N ARG A 207 4.30 -5.68 11.45
CA ARG A 207 5.74 -5.98 11.25
C ARG A 207 6.03 -7.39 10.71
N LEU A 208 5.02 -8.23 10.51
CA LEU A 208 5.16 -9.52 9.84
C LEU A 208 5.13 -9.39 8.32
N TRP A 209 4.93 -8.19 7.77
CA TRP A 209 4.77 -7.97 6.35
C TRP A 209 5.95 -7.21 5.77
N GLU A 210 6.62 -7.84 4.81
CA GLU A 210 7.56 -7.18 3.92
C GLU A 210 6.83 -6.66 2.68
N LEU A 211 6.90 -5.35 2.48
CA LEU A 211 6.35 -4.69 1.29
C LEU A 211 7.33 -4.84 0.12
N LEU A 212 6.94 -5.59 -0.91
CA LEU A 212 7.77 -5.83 -2.10
C LEU A 212 7.55 -4.76 -3.17
N THR A 213 6.28 -4.47 -3.47
CA THR A 213 5.90 -3.49 -4.51
C THR A 213 4.75 -2.61 -4.05
N VAL A 214 4.69 -1.40 -4.62
CA VAL A 214 3.58 -0.45 -4.48
C VAL A 214 3.19 0.02 -5.88
N GLY A 215 2.01 -0.35 -6.35
CA GLY A 215 1.50 0.08 -7.65
C GLY A 215 2.43 -0.29 -8.81
N ASP A 216 2.80 -1.56 -8.92
CA ASP A 216 3.72 -2.14 -9.90
C ASP A 216 5.21 -1.70 -9.77
N ALA A 217 5.55 -0.76 -8.88
CA ALA A 217 6.93 -0.32 -8.66
C ALA A 217 7.56 -0.98 -7.41
N PRO A 218 8.87 -1.31 -7.43
CA PRO A 218 9.58 -1.75 -6.23
C PRO A 218 9.47 -0.74 -5.10
N VAL A 219 9.32 -1.19 -3.86
CA VAL A 219 9.06 -0.33 -2.68
C VAL A 219 10.04 0.85 -2.55
N GLY A 220 11.33 0.63 -2.80
CA GLY A 220 12.35 1.67 -2.69
C GLY A 220 12.12 2.82 -3.66
N LEU A 221 11.81 2.49 -4.91
CA LEU A 221 11.47 3.46 -5.94
C LEU A 221 10.12 4.15 -5.63
N ALA A 222 9.12 3.35 -5.26
CA ALA A 222 7.75 3.85 -5.08
C ALA A 222 7.60 4.81 -3.90
N LEU A 223 8.34 4.56 -2.81
CA LEU A 223 8.29 5.37 -1.58
C LEU A 223 9.39 6.45 -1.53
N GLY A 224 10.21 6.57 -2.58
CA GLY A 224 11.35 7.50 -2.62
C GLY A 224 12.40 7.18 -1.55
N LEU A 225 12.61 5.90 -1.25
CA LEU A 225 13.65 5.41 -0.35
C LEU A 225 14.89 5.12 -1.20
N ASP A 226 15.68 6.14 -1.50
CA ASP A 226 16.88 5.95 -2.32
C ASP A 226 17.97 5.16 -1.60
N ALA A 227 18.65 4.35 -2.42
CA ALA A 227 19.71 3.39 -2.14
C ALA A 227 21.07 4.03 -1.78
N ASP A 228 21.09 5.15 -1.06
CA ASP A 228 22.30 5.89 -0.67
C ASP A 228 22.69 5.68 0.81
N ARG A 229 22.66 4.41 1.27
CA ARG A 229 23.17 4.04 2.61
C ARG A 229 23.94 2.72 2.69
N VAL A 230 24.47 2.22 1.58
CA VAL A 230 25.73 1.44 1.66
C VAL A 230 26.87 2.45 1.72
N ALA A 231 26.99 3.13 2.86
CA ALA A 231 28.29 3.67 3.24
C ALA A 231 29.16 2.44 3.50
N ASP A 232 30.02 2.12 2.52
CA ASP A 232 31.18 1.27 2.71
C ASP A 232 31.91 1.73 3.99
N PRO A 233 32.00 0.91 5.06
CA PRO A 233 32.72 1.29 6.26
C PRO A 233 34.25 1.31 6.06
N ALA A 234 34.75 1.09 4.84
CA ALA A 234 36.18 1.01 4.56
C ALA A 234 36.81 2.31 4.02
N HIS A 235 36.24 3.50 4.21
CA HIS A 235 37.01 4.76 4.13
C HIS A 235 36.67 5.69 5.29
N GLY A 236 37.39 5.50 6.40
CA GLY A 236 37.34 6.38 7.57
C GLY A 236 37.78 7.82 7.26
N PRO A 237 37.40 8.80 8.10
CA PRO A 237 37.84 10.17 7.93
C PRO A 237 39.33 10.26 8.25
N GLY A 238 40.15 10.28 7.21
CA GLY A 238 41.58 10.57 7.31
C GLY A 238 41.79 11.97 7.90
N ALA A 239 42.34 11.99 9.11
CA ALA A 239 42.80 13.19 9.80
C ALA A 239 43.90 13.91 8.99
N GLY A 240 43.83 15.24 8.97
CA GLY A 240 44.90 16.09 8.42
C GLY A 240 44.78 17.52 8.92
N ARG A 241 45.22 17.77 10.16
CA ARG A 241 45.50 19.11 10.69
C ARG A 241 46.78 19.67 10.04
N GLY A 242 46.86 20.98 9.82
CA GLY A 242 48.14 21.70 9.94
C GLY A 242 48.40 22.87 8.99
N ALA A 243 48.21 24.09 9.51
CA ALA A 243 49.08 25.28 9.44
C ALA A 243 49.55 25.87 8.07
N GLY A 244 49.28 27.18 7.86
CA GLY A 244 50.03 28.07 6.94
C GLY A 244 51.40 28.48 7.52
N PRO A 245 52.03 29.63 7.17
CA PRO A 245 51.74 30.66 6.15
C PRO A 245 52.97 31.01 5.25
N GLY A 246 52.84 31.94 4.27
CA GLY A 246 54.00 32.72 3.79
C GLY A 246 54.06 33.13 2.31
N ALA A 247 54.00 34.45 2.09
CA ALA A 247 54.90 35.29 1.29
C ALA A 247 55.00 35.18 -0.28
N SER A 248 54.58 36.29 -0.92
CA SER A 248 55.37 37.15 -1.84
C SER A 248 55.65 36.77 -3.31
N GLY A 249 55.44 37.76 -4.20
CA GLY A 249 55.99 37.90 -5.57
C GLY A 249 54.90 38.17 -6.62
N GLU A 250 54.63 39.42 -7.06
CA GLU A 250 55.23 40.10 -8.24
C GLU A 250 55.01 39.33 -9.57
N VAL A 251 54.67 39.86 -10.75
CA VAL A 251 54.57 41.22 -11.32
C VAL A 251 54.00 41.15 -12.76
N LEU A 252 53.25 42.18 -13.18
CA LEU A 252 53.03 42.79 -14.53
C LEU A 252 52.77 41.99 -15.84
N GLY A 253 51.77 42.49 -16.58
CA GLY A 253 51.75 42.61 -18.05
C GLY A 253 50.36 42.93 -18.63
N ARG A 254 49.95 44.22 -18.79
CA ARG A 254 49.78 44.99 -20.07
C ARG A 254 48.98 44.24 -21.16
N ARG A 255 47.95 44.74 -21.86
CA ARG A 255 47.41 46.05 -22.33
C ARG A 255 46.16 45.72 -23.22
N PRO A 256 45.49 46.63 -23.94
CA PRO A 256 45.46 48.10 -23.88
C PRO A 256 44.14 48.68 -23.33
#